data_AF-A0A3D0X155-F1
#
_entry.id   AF-A0A3D0X155-F1
#
_cell.length_a   1.000
_cell.length_b   1.000
_cell.length_c   1.000
_cell.angle_alpha   90.00
_cell.angle_beta   90.00
_cell.angle_gamma   90.00
#
_symmetry.space_group_name_H-M   'P 1'
#
loop_
_entity.id
_entity.type
_entity.pdbx_description
1 polymer ?
#
loop_
_entity_poly.entity_id
_entity_poly.type
_entity_poly.pdbx_seq_one_letter_code
_entity_poly.pdbx_strand_id
1 'polypeptide(L)'
;MNIIIYNNQVYMDSRKVAPLIGLEHDALLTGINHMVDILRDNGQDTDNKFIPVKKKGDVLWYRLSRSGCDAVAVELTPDETTRLLFINEYTDRFRRGEKKLKQLLSEDWQRKRKMNISGQLSFHDAIKELVTYAEQNGSKNAKFYYTDYNRLLNRTVGLAEGERDEATSMQMDKLNQANMYAGEVIKQGIADGVDYHNIYKAVKQKLAMLKEFWDMTMPKLPEEVER
;
A
#
# COMPACT_ATOMS: atom_id res chain seq x y z
N MET A 1 -6.61 9.98 4.82
CA MET A 1 -5.90 10.02 3.52
C MET A 1 -6.95 10.18 2.40
N ASN A 2 -6.97 11.28 1.63
CA ASN A 2 -8.09 11.68 0.74
C ASN A 2 -7.68 11.92 -0.75
N ILE A 3 -6.99 10.96 -1.37
CA ILE A 3 -6.64 10.99 -2.80
C ILE A 3 -6.81 9.58 -3.37
N ILE A 4 -7.37 9.48 -4.57
CA ILE A 4 -7.57 8.21 -5.28
C ILE A 4 -6.52 8.13 -6.38
N ILE A 5 -5.75 7.05 -6.41
CA ILE A 5 -4.88 6.74 -7.54
C ILE A 5 -5.57 5.65 -8.35
N TYR A 6 -5.82 5.92 -9.63
CA TYR A 6 -6.47 5.00 -10.56
C TYR A 6 -5.87 5.21 -11.95
N ASN A 7 -5.58 4.13 -12.69
CA ASN A 7 -4.98 4.20 -14.04
C ASN A 7 -3.80 5.19 -14.15
N ASN A 8 -2.88 5.18 -13.16
CA ASN A 8 -1.73 6.08 -13.10
C ASN A 8 -2.08 7.57 -13.14
N GLN A 9 -3.24 7.94 -12.61
CA GLN A 9 -3.66 9.32 -12.42
C GLN A 9 -4.23 9.50 -11.01
N VAL A 10 -4.18 10.74 -10.53
CA VAL A 10 -4.71 11.14 -9.22
C VAL A 10 -6.11 11.71 -9.43
N TYR A 11 -7.01 11.42 -8.50
CA TYR A 11 -8.38 11.93 -8.49
C TYR A 11 -8.84 12.27 -7.07
N MET A 12 -9.87 13.10 -6.98
CA MET A 12 -10.63 13.34 -5.76
C MET A 12 -11.96 12.58 -5.77
N ASP A 13 -12.43 12.20 -4.59
CA ASP A 13 -13.73 11.56 -4.39
C ASP A 13 -14.82 12.63 -4.27
N SER A 14 -15.83 12.61 -5.15
CA SER A 14 -16.96 13.55 -5.11
C SER A 14 -17.64 13.64 -3.74
N ARG A 15 -17.71 12.54 -2.98
CA ARG A 15 -18.30 12.50 -1.62
C ARG A 15 -17.50 13.31 -0.61
N LYS A 16 -16.21 13.53 -0.90
CA LYS A 16 -15.31 14.36 -0.09
C LYS A 16 -15.19 15.78 -0.64
N VAL A 17 -15.52 15.99 -1.91
CA VAL A 17 -15.56 17.31 -2.53
C VAL A 17 -16.82 18.07 -2.10
N ALA A 18 -17.98 17.42 -2.08
CA ALA A 18 -19.26 18.03 -1.71
C ALA A 18 -19.19 18.86 -0.41
N PRO A 19 -18.72 18.32 0.74
CA PRO A 19 -18.63 19.12 1.97
C PRO A 19 -17.59 20.25 1.90
N LEU A 20 -16.57 20.18 1.04
CA LEU A 20 -15.56 21.24 0.90
C LEU A 20 -16.12 22.50 0.21
N ILE A 21 -17.20 22.35 -0.56
CA ILE A 21 -17.87 23.45 -1.25
C ILE A 21 -19.24 23.76 -0.63
N GLY A 22 -19.55 23.18 0.53
CA GLY A 22 -20.80 23.41 1.26
C GLY A 22 -22.04 22.80 0.60
N LEU A 23 -21.89 21.76 -0.23
CA LEU A 23 -23.01 21.06 -0.87
C LEU A 23 -23.25 19.68 -0.28
N GLU A 24 -24.52 19.26 -0.30
CA GLU A 24 -24.88 17.84 -0.18
C GLU A 24 -24.36 17.07 -1.40
N HIS A 25 -24.05 15.79 -1.20
CA HIS A 25 -23.47 14.97 -2.27
C HIS A 25 -24.40 14.87 -3.48
N ASP A 26 -25.71 14.69 -3.27
CA ASP A 26 -26.71 14.64 -4.34
C ASP A 26 -26.78 15.95 -5.15
N ALA A 27 -26.65 17.11 -4.49
CA ALA A 27 -26.61 18.40 -5.17
C ALA A 27 -25.36 18.54 -6.05
N LEU A 28 -24.20 18.10 -5.54
CA LEU A 28 -22.97 18.04 -6.34
C LEU A 28 -23.15 17.11 -7.56
N LEU A 29 -23.76 15.93 -7.38
CA LEU A 29 -23.98 14.98 -8.49
C LEU A 29 -24.87 15.58 -9.57
N THR A 30 -25.95 16.27 -9.19
CA THR A 30 -26.82 16.98 -10.15
C THR A 30 -26.04 18.04 -10.92
N GLY A 31 -25.22 18.84 -10.23
CA GLY A 31 -24.37 19.85 -10.88
C GLY A 31 -23.35 19.24 -11.84
N ILE A 32 -22.69 18.14 -11.45
CA ILE A 32 -21.76 17.41 -12.31
C ILE A 32 -22.47 16.87 -13.56
N ASN A 33 -23.64 16.25 -13.41
CA ASN A 33 -24.40 15.74 -14.54
C ASN A 33 -24.79 16.86 -15.51
N HIS A 34 -25.25 17.99 -15.00
CA HIS A 34 -25.58 19.15 -15.82
C HIS A 34 -24.37 19.66 -16.62
N MET A 35 -23.19 19.78 -15.98
CA MET A 35 -21.95 20.16 -16.68
C MET A 35 -21.54 19.13 -17.73
N VAL A 36 -21.68 17.84 -17.42
CA VAL A 36 -21.36 16.75 -18.34
C VAL A 36 -22.26 16.80 -19.57
N ASP A 37 -23.56 17.03 -19.38
CA ASP A 37 -24.53 17.15 -20.47
C ASP A 37 -24.19 18.35 -21.37
N ILE A 38 -23.95 19.53 -20.79
CA ILE A 38 -23.52 20.72 -21.53
C ILE A 38 -22.28 20.44 -22.37
N LEU A 39 -21.24 19.85 -21.76
CA LEU A 39 -19.98 19.58 -22.45
C LEU A 39 -20.18 18.58 -23.60
N ARG A 40 -20.94 17.51 -23.38
CA ARG A 40 -21.21 16.48 -24.39
C ARG A 40 -22.03 17.00 -25.55
N ASP A 41 -23.06 17.80 -25.28
CA ASP A 41 -23.89 18.44 -26.31
C ASP A 41 -23.07 19.41 -27.19
N ASN A 42 -21.97 19.93 -26.66
CA ASN A 42 -21.02 20.78 -27.37
C ASN A 42 -19.78 20.01 -27.88
N GLY A 43 -19.85 18.68 -27.98
CA GLY A 43 -18.82 17.83 -28.56
C GLY A 43 -17.51 17.75 -27.76
N GLN A 44 -17.53 18.12 -26.48
CA GLN A 44 -16.37 18.03 -25.58
C GLN A 44 -16.33 16.68 -24.86
N ASP A 45 -15.12 16.12 -24.75
CA ASP A 45 -14.89 14.91 -23.96
C ASP A 45 -14.90 15.22 -22.45
N THR A 46 -15.71 14.48 -21.71
CA THR A 46 -15.88 14.57 -20.26
C THR A 46 -15.24 13.41 -19.51
N ASP A 47 -14.83 12.36 -20.21
CA ASP A 47 -14.51 11.06 -19.62
C ASP A 47 -13.22 11.13 -18.79
N ASN A 48 -12.37 12.12 -19.06
CA ASN A 48 -11.17 12.42 -18.28
C ASN A 48 -11.39 13.47 -17.17
N LYS A 49 -12.59 14.06 -17.07
CA LYS A 49 -12.95 15.07 -16.05
C LYS A 49 -13.69 14.43 -14.88
N PHE A 50 -14.72 13.65 -15.20
CA PHE A 50 -15.64 13.05 -14.25
C PHE A 50 -15.80 11.57 -14.56
N ILE A 51 -15.14 10.69 -13.79
CA ILE A 51 -15.26 9.24 -13.99
C ILE A 51 -16.31 8.69 -13.02
N PRO A 52 -17.45 8.20 -13.51
CA PRO A 52 -18.50 7.65 -12.65
C PRO A 52 -18.04 6.32 -12.01
N VAL A 53 -18.40 6.14 -10.75
CA VAL A 53 -18.16 4.91 -9.98
C VAL A 53 -19.47 4.48 -9.34
N LYS A 54 -19.94 3.30 -9.75
CA LYS A 54 -21.13 2.66 -9.19
C LYS A 54 -20.88 1.16 -9.03
N LYS A 55 -20.85 0.67 -7.78
CA LYS A 55 -20.86 -0.76 -7.48
C LYS A 55 -22.27 -1.22 -7.18
N LYS A 56 -22.52 -2.53 -7.27
CA LYS A 56 -23.83 -3.12 -6.97
C LYS A 56 -24.20 -2.84 -5.50
N GLY A 57 -25.27 -2.07 -5.29
CA GLY A 57 -25.73 -1.65 -3.95
C GLY A 57 -25.14 -0.34 -3.42
N ASP A 58 -24.20 0.29 -4.13
CA ASP A 58 -23.59 1.56 -3.73
C ASP A 58 -24.28 2.77 -4.41
N VAL A 59 -24.28 3.90 -3.70
CA VAL A 59 -24.65 5.22 -4.24
C VAL A 59 -23.62 5.62 -5.31
N LEU A 60 -24.08 6.15 -6.44
CA LEU A 60 -23.22 6.67 -7.51
C LEU A 60 -22.33 7.80 -6.97
N TRP A 61 -21.04 7.80 -7.32
CA TRP A 61 -20.14 8.89 -7.02
C TRP A 61 -19.11 9.04 -8.15
N TYR A 62 -18.46 10.20 -8.24
CA TYR A 62 -17.45 10.48 -9.26
C TYR A 62 -16.04 10.55 -8.71
N ARG A 63 -15.08 10.09 -9.51
CA ARG A 63 -13.68 10.50 -9.40
C ARG A 63 -13.48 11.76 -10.23
N LEU A 64 -13.06 12.83 -9.58
CA LEU A 64 -12.80 14.11 -10.22
C LEU A 64 -11.30 14.22 -10.51
N SER A 65 -10.95 14.43 -11.78
CA SER A 65 -9.57 14.81 -12.11
C SER A 65 -9.31 16.25 -11.67
N ARG A 66 -8.08 16.74 -11.83
CA ARG A 66 -7.76 18.13 -11.53
C ARG A 66 -8.67 19.08 -12.32
N SER A 67 -8.83 18.80 -13.62
CA SER A 67 -9.71 19.58 -14.49
C SER A 67 -11.20 19.42 -14.19
N GLY A 68 -11.61 18.32 -13.56
CA GLY A 68 -12.97 18.17 -13.02
C GLY A 68 -13.17 19.02 -11.75
N CYS A 69 -12.14 19.12 -10.90
CA CYS A 69 -12.17 20.03 -9.75
C CYS A 69 -12.18 21.50 -10.18
N ASP A 70 -11.44 21.86 -11.24
CA ASP A 70 -11.47 23.21 -11.80
C ASP A 70 -12.90 23.59 -12.24
N ALA A 71 -13.60 22.68 -12.94
CA ALA A 71 -14.99 22.90 -13.36
C ALA A 71 -15.93 23.07 -12.16
N VAL A 72 -15.80 22.21 -11.13
CA VAL A 72 -16.59 22.34 -9.88
C VAL A 72 -16.30 23.67 -9.17
N ALA A 73 -15.04 24.11 -9.14
CA ALA A 73 -14.65 25.37 -8.51
C ALA A 73 -15.25 26.58 -9.23
N VAL A 74 -15.39 26.52 -10.55
CA VAL A 74 -15.98 27.62 -11.33
C VAL A 74 -17.51 27.62 -11.18
N GLU A 75 -18.14 26.47 -11.39
CA GLU A 75 -19.59 26.36 -11.62
C GLU A 75 -20.42 26.11 -10.35
N LEU A 76 -19.87 25.43 -9.35
CA LEU A 76 -20.68 24.88 -8.24
C LEU A 76 -20.35 25.47 -6.86
N THR A 77 -19.34 26.35 -6.76
CA THR A 77 -19.04 27.03 -5.49
C THR A 77 -19.98 28.21 -5.28
N PRO A 78 -20.55 28.38 -4.08
CA PRO A 78 -21.56 29.42 -3.82
C PRO A 78 -20.98 30.85 -3.79
N ASP A 79 -19.70 30.99 -3.45
CA ASP A 79 -19.04 32.29 -3.29
C ASP A 79 -17.53 32.20 -3.56
N GLU A 80 -16.89 33.35 -3.69
CA GLU A 80 -15.45 33.47 -3.99
C GLU A 80 -14.55 32.90 -2.88
N THR A 81 -14.96 33.04 -1.61
CA THR A 81 -14.17 32.53 -0.47
C THR A 81 -14.16 31.00 -0.51
N THR A 82 -15.32 30.38 -0.68
CA THR A 82 -15.45 28.92 -0.82
C THR A 82 -14.65 28.41 -2.02
N ARG A 83 -14.70 29.12 -3.15
CA ARG A 83 -13.90 28.81 -4.34
C ARG A 83 -12.40 28.82 -4.05
N LEU A 84 -11.87 29.88 -3.44
CA LEU A 84 -10.44 30.00 -3.13
C LEU A 84 -9.95 28.93 -2.17
N LEU A 85 -10.74 28.63 -1.12
CA LEU A 85 -10.42 27.58 -0.16
C LEU A 85 -10.40 26.20 -0.84
N PHE A 86 -11.39 25.93 -1.69
CA PHE A 86 -11.44 24.68 -2.44
C PHE A 86 -10.25 24.54 -3.41
N ILE A 87 -9.92 25.60 -4.16
CA ILE A 87 -8.75 25.63 -5.07
C ILE A 87 -7.45 25.33 -4.35
N ASN A 88 -7.22 25.97 -3.21
CA ASN A 88 -6.05 25.71 -2.38
C ASN A 88 -6.01 24.23 -1.97
N GLU A 89 -7.11 23.73 -1.40
CA GLU A 89 -7.19 22.37 -0.87
C GLU A 89 -6.97 21.30 -1.95
N TYR A 90 -7.67 21.37 -3.09
CA TYR A 90 -7.52 20.36 -4.13
C TYR A 90 -6.14 20.44 -4.78
N THR A 91 -5.62 21.64 -5.06
CA THR A 91 -4.29 21.80 -5.67
C THR A 91 -3.22 21.13 -4.82
N ASP A 92 -3.28 21.33 -3.51
CA ASP A 92 -2.32 20.79 -2.57
C ASP A 92 -2.43 19.25 -2.44
N ARG A 93 -3.67 18.72 -2.52
CA ARG A 93 -3.93 17.28 -2.58
C ARG A 93 -3.41 16.63 -3.86
N PHE A 94 -3.64 17.24 -5.03
CA PHE A 94 -3.10 16.75 -6.29
C PHE A 94 -1.58 16.74 -6.26
N ARG A 95 -0.93 17.82 -5.79
CA ARG A 95 0.53 17.88 -5.63
C ARG A 95 1.07 16.73 -4.78
N ARG A 96 0.44 16.46 -3.63
CA ARG A 96 0.82 15.33 -2.74
C ARG A 96 0.59 13.98 -3.42
N GLY A 97 -0.54 13.81 -4.10
CA GLY A 97 -0.88 12.58 -4.80
C GLY A 97 0.04 12.29 -5.98
N GLU A 98 0.40 13.29 -6.76
CA GLU A 98 1.31 13.18 -7.90
C GLU A 98 2.73 12.84 -7.43
N LYS A 99 3.19 13.46 -6.33
CA LYS A 99 4.46 13.08 -5.70
C LYS A 99 4.46 11.61 -5.27
N LYS A 100 3.37 11.15 -4.64
CA LYS A 100 3.21 9.74 -4.25
C LYS A 100 3.16 8.82 -5.48
N LEU A 101 2.40 9.17 -6.50
CA LEU A 101 2.31 8.43 -7.75
C LEU A 101 3.66 8.33 -8.45
N LYS A 102 4.41 9.43 -8.52
CA LYS A 102 5.78 9.45 -9.09
C LYS A 102 6.73 8.53 -8.32
N GLN A 103 6.59 8.46 -6.98
CA GLN A 103 7.34 7.48 -6.18
C GLN A 103 6.93 6.05 -6.52
N LEU A 104 5.63 5.74 -6.63
CA LEU A 104 5.12 4.42 -6.99
C LEU A 104 5.54 3.99 -8.42
N LEU A 105 5.60 4.94 -9.35
CA LEU A 105 5.99 4.68 -10.73
C LEU A 105 7.50 4.69 -10.94
N SER A 106 8.29 5.14 -9.96
CA SER A 106 9.75 5.10 -10.07
C SER A 106 10.26 3.68 -10.26
N GLU A 107 11.25 3.51 -11.14
CA GLU A 107 11.90 2.22 -11.40
C GLU A 107 12.45 1.60 -10.12
N ASP A 108 12.94 2.43 -9.20
CA ASP A 108 13.41 2.00 -7.88
C ASP A 108 12.28 1.41 -7.03
N TRP A 109 11.08 2.01 -7.01
CA TRP A 109 9.94 1.43 -6.28
C TRP A 109 9.45 0.14 -6.93
N GLN A 110 9.37 0.08 -8.26
CA GLN A 110 9.00 -1.14 -8.97
C GLN A 110 10.01 -2.26 -8.75
N ARG A 111 11.32 -1.94 -8.76
CA ARG A 111 12.42 -2.87 -8.46
C ARG A 111 12.33 -3.37 -7.02
N LYS A 112 12.18 -2.46 -6.04
CA LYS A 112 12.00 -2.82 -4.62
C LYS A 112 10.75 -3.66 -4.40
N ARG A 113 9.62 -3.34 -5.07
CA ARG A 113 8.38 -4.11 -5.00
C ARG A 113 8.54 -5.51 -5.61
N LYS A 114 9.18 -5.64 -6.77
CA LYS A 114 9.50 -6.95 -7.38
C LYS A 114 10.42 -7.78 -6.49
N MET A 115 11.46 -7.19 -5.92
CA MET A 115 12.32 -7.86 -4.94
C MET A 115 11.56 -8.30 -3.68
N ASN A 116 10.68 -7.44 -3.15
CA ASN A 116 9.82 -7.72 -2.00
C ASN A 116 8.88 -8.92 -2.29
N ILE A 117 8.21 -8.90 -3.45
CA ILE A 117 7.37 -10.01 -3.92
C ILE A 117 8.19 -11.28 -4.06
N SER A 118 9.33 -11.24 -4.75
CA SER A 118 10.17 -12.42 -4.99
C SER A 118 10.72 -13.03 -3.69
N GLY A 119 11.20 -12.21 -2.75
CA GLY A 119 11.66 -12.67 -1.44
C GLY A 119 10.53 -13.29 -0.60
N GLN A 120 9.35 -12.67 -0.59
CA GLN A 120 8.17 -13.21 0.11
C GLN A 120 7.66 -14.52 -0.51
N LEU A 121 7.63 -14.63 -1.84
CA LEU A 121 7.28 -15.88 -2.53
C LEU A 121 8.28 -16.98 -2.21
N SER A 122 9.59 -16.70 -2.34
CA SER A 122 10.65 -17.68 -2.08
C SER A 122 10.58 -18.23 -0.65
N PHE A 123 10.33 -17.36 0.33
CA PHE A 123 10.14 -17.76 1.71
C PHE A 123 8.86 -18.57 1.94
N HIS A 124 7.72 -18.14 1.36
CA HIS A 124 6.48 -18.88 1.49
C HIS A 124 6.59 -20.28 0.91
N ASP A 125 7.23 -20.43 -0.25
CA ASP A 125 7.43 -21.73 -0.88
C ASP A 125 8.41 -22.60 -0.07
N ALA A 126 9.49 -22.01 0.44
CA ALA A 126 10.42 -22.70 1.34
C ALA A 126 9.72 -23.25 2.60
N ILE A 127 8.77 -22.52 3.19
CA ILE A 127 7.99 -23.04 4.33
C ILE A 127 7.07 -24.18 3.91
N LYS A 128 6.42 -24.14 2.74
CA LYS A 128 5.59 -25.28 2.28
C LYS A 128 6.43 -26.54 2.14
N GLU A 129 7.60 -26.40 1.54
CA GLU A 129 8.58 -27.48 1.41
C GLU A 129 9.01 -27.98 2.79
N LEU A 130 9.29 -27.08 3.74
CA LEU A 130 9.67 -27.44 5.11
C LEU A 130 8.56 -28.16 5.87
N VAL A 131 7.30 -27.74 5.71
CA VAL A 131 6.14 -28.41 6.33
C VAL A 131 6.08 -29.86 5.84
N THR A 132 6.16 -30.05 4.52
CA THR A 132 6.14 -31.38 3.89
C THR A 132 7.30 -32.23 4.38
N TYR A 133 8.51 -31.67 4.37
CA TYR A 133 9.73 -32.31 4.84
C TYR A 133 9.63 -32.73 6.31
N ALA A 134 9.13 -31.84 7.17
CA ALA A 134 8.99 -32.13 8.59
C ALA A 134 7.93 -33.19 8.88
N GLU A 135 6.79 -33.19 8.18
CA GLU A 135 5.74 -34.21 8.32
C GLU A 135 6.25 -35.60 7.90
N GLN A 136 6.98 -35.68 6.79
CA GLN A 136 7.62 -36.92 6.33
C GLN A 136 8.66 -37.44 7.34
N ASN A 137 9.30 -36.55 8.09
CA ASN A 137 10.24 -36.86 9.16
C ASN A 137 9.58 -36.92 10.56
N GLY A 138 8.26 -37.08 10.63
CA GLY A 138 7.53 -37.40 11.86
C GLY A 138 7.10 -36.21 12.72
N SER A 139 7.19 -34.97 12.22
CA SER A 139 6.64 -33.80 12.91
C SER A 139 5.12 -33.86 13.00
N LYS A 140 4.59 -33.70 14.21
CA LYS A 140 3.13 -33.61 14.46
C LYS A 140 2.61 -32.17 14.46
N ASN A 141 3.52 -31.20 14.42
CA ASN A 141 3.21 -29.78 14.63
C ASN A 141 3.57 -28.90 13.43
N ALA A 142 3.95 -29.47 12.28
CA ALA A 142 4.39 -28.75 11.09
C ALA A 142 3.37 -27.69 10.62
N LYS A 143 2.06 -27.93 10.81
CA LYS A 143 0.98 -26.96 10.53
C LYS A 143 1.16 -25.57 11.17
N PHE A 144 1.93 -25.45 12.25
CA PHE A 144 2.18 -24.17 12.93
C PHE A 144 3.40 -23.42 12.41
N TYR A 145 4.23 -24.01 11.55
CA TYR A 145 5.49 -23.41 11.12
C TYR A 145 5.29 -22.07 10.43
N TYR A 146 4.25 -21.92 9.61
CA TYR A 146 3.91 -20.62 9.01
C TYR A 146 3.77 -19.52 10.06
N THR A 147 3.02 -19.77 11.13
CA THR A 147 2.81 -18.79 12.20
C THR A 147 4.09 -18.53 12.98
N ASP A 148 4.84 -19.58 13.33
CA ASP A 148 6.05 -19.47 14.14
C ASP A 148 7.17 -18.69 13.42
N TYR A 149 7.39 -18.96 12.14
CA TYR A 149 8.37 -18.26 11.33
C TYR A 149 7.95 -16.81 11.04
N ASN A 150 6.67 -16.53 10.75
CA ASN A 150 6.19 -15.15 10.59
C ASN A 150 6.37 -14.33 11.88
N ARG A 151 6.05 -14.92 13.04
CA ARG A 151 6.29 -14.27 14.34
C ARG A 151 7.77 -14.01 14.61
N LEU A 152 8.66 -14.90 14.17
CA LEU A 152 10.11 -14.72 14.29
C LEU A 152 10.59 -13.56 13.41
N LEU A 153 10.16 -13.51 12.15
CA LEU A 153 10.53 -12.45 11.20
C LEU A 153 10.03 -11.08 11.66
N ASN A 154 8.76 -10.97 12.04
CA ASN A 154 8.18 -9.71 12.53
C ASN A 154 8.94 -9.18 13.74
N ARG A 155 9.24 -10.06 14.72
CA ARG A 155 10.06 -9.69 15.89
C ARG A 155 11.48 -9.27 15.50
N THR A 156 12.08 -9.88 14.48
CA THR A 156 13.42 -9.53 14.01
C THR A 156 13.49 -8.10 13.48
N VAL A 157 12.41 -7.62 12.87
CA VAL A 157 12.35 -6.28 12.26
C VAL A 157 11.65 -5.24 13.14
N GLY A 158 11.25 -5.62 14.36
CA GLY A 158 10.56 -4.72 15.30
C GLY A 158 9.13 -4.39 14.89
N LEU A 159 8.36 -5.38 14.42
CA LEU A 159 6.92 -5.28 14.18
C LEU A 159 6.17 -6.16 15.20
N ALA A 160 5.21 -5.58 15.93
CA ALA A 160 4.30 -6.32 16.79
C ALA A 160 3.20 -7.01 15.97
N GLU A 161 2.43 -7.89 16.63
CA GLU A 161 1.30 -8.57 16.01
C GLU A 161 0.19 -7.55 15.69
N GLY A 162 -0.18 -7.43 14.42
CA GLY A 162 -1.18 -6.44 13.95
C GLY A 162 -0.60 -5.16 13.33
N GLU A 163 0.68 -4.85 13.54
CA GLU A 163 1.30 -3.59 13.05
C GLU A 163 1.80 -3.66 11.60
N ARG A 164 1.53 -4.78 10.90
CA ARG A 164 2.08 -5.00 9.55
C ARG A 164 1.59 -3.99 8.52
N ASP A 165 0.37 -3.47 8.70
CA ASP A 165 -0.23 -2.47 7.81
C ASP A 165 0.33 -1.06 8.05
N GLU A 166 1.00 -0.83 9.18
CA GLU A 166 1.58 0.45 9.60
C GLU A 166 3.11 0.47 9.44
N ALA A 167 3.72 -0.63 9.00
CA ALA A 167 5.16 -0.76 8.90
C ALA A 167 5.82 0.32 8.02
N THR A 168 6.89 0.93 8.54
CA THR A 168 7.70 1.90 7.81
C THR A 168 8.38 1.28 6.59
N SER A 169 8.80 2.12 5.64
CA SER A 169 9.58 1.65 4.47
C SER A 169 10.87 0.94 4.88
N MET A 170 11.50 1.35 5.99
CA MET A 170 12.70 0.71 6.52
C MET A 170 12.39 -0.68 7.10
N GLN A 171 11.33 -0.82 7.90
CA GLN A 171 10.90 -2.11 8.44
C GLN A 171 10.51 -3.08 7.33
N MET A 172 9.82 -2.60 6.29
CA MET A 172 9.49 -3.41 5.12
C MET A 172 10.73 -3.87 4.34
N ASP A 173 11.73 -2.99 4.14
CA ASP A 173 13.00 -3.36 3.49
C ASP A 173 13.76 -4.43 4.32
N LYS A 174 13.82 -4.27 5.65
CA LYS A 174 14.38 -5.28 6.57
C LYS A 174 13.62 -6.61 6.51
N LEU A 175 12.28 -6.56 6.47
CA LEU A 175 11.43 -7.76 6.43
C LEU A 175 11.66 -8.58 5.15
N ASN A 176 11.89 -7.91 4.02
CA ASN A 176 12.19 -8.60 2.75
C ASN A 176 13.53 -9.32 2.78
N GLN A 177 14.56 -8.67 3.31
CA GLN A 177 15.87 -9.28 3.49
C GLN A 177 15.78 -10.48 4.43
N ALA A 178 15.06 -10.34 5.55
CA ALA A 178 14.81 -11.43 6.49
C ALA A 178 14.10 -12.61 5.83
N ASN A 179 13.03 -12.37 5.06
CA ASN A 179 12.31 -13.41 4.30
C ASN A 179 13.26 -14.14 3.35
N MET A 180 14.04 -13.41 2.55
CA MET A 180 14.95 -13.97 1.57
C MET A 180 15.99 -14.91 2.21
N TYR A 181 16.69 -14.43 3.24
CA TYR A 181 17.70 -15.24 3.94
C TYR A 181 17.09 -16.41 4.70
N ALA A 182 15.91 -16.24 5.31
CA ALA A 182 15.22 -17.35 5.96
C ALA A 182 14.83 -18.43 4.95
N GLY A 183 14.29 -18.05 3.79
CA GLY A 183 13.94 -18.99 2.73
C GLY A 183 15.15 -19.77 2.20
N GLU A 184 16.29 -19.10 2.01
CA GLU A 184 17.55 -19.74 1.59
C GLU A 184 18.05 -20.75 2.62
N VAL A 185 18.12 -20.38 3.90
CA VAL A 185 18.55 -21.28 4.98
C VAL A 185 17.63 -22.49 5.11
N ILE A 186 16.31 -22.30 4.92
CA ILE A 186 15.35 -23.42 4.92
C ILE A 186 15.64 -24.37 3.76
N LYS A 187 15.73 -23.86 2.53
CA LYS A 187 15.95 -24.69 1.34
C LYS A 187 17.26 -25.45 1.42
N GLN A 188 18.34 -24.79 1.85
CA GLN A 188 19.63 -25.44 2.04
C GLN A 188 19.57 -26.53 3.13
N GLY A 189 18.92 -26.24 4.26
CA GLY A 189 18.74 -27.22 5.34
C GLY A 189 17.98 -28.46 4.90
N ILE A 190 16.93 -28.30 4.09
CA ILE A 190 16.18 -29.43 3.50
C ILE A 190 17.07 -30.22 2.55
N ALA A 191 17.79 -29.55 1.65
CA ALA A 191 18.69 -30.18 0.68
C ALA A 191 19.81 -30.99 1.34
N ASP A 192 20.33 -30.49 2.46
CA ASP A 192 21.39 -31.13 3.26
C ASP A 192 20.84 -32.22 4.20
N GLY A 193 19.52 -32.45 4.21
CA GLY A 193 18.89 -33.45 5.08
C GLY A 193 18.97 -33.11 6.57
N VAL A 194 19.07 -31.83 6.92
CA VAL A 194 19.18 -31.36 8.30
C VAL A 194 17.85 -31.57 9.02
N ASP A 195 17.90 -32.07 10.26
CA ASP A 195 16.71 -32.17 11.11
C ASP A 195 15.93 -30.86 11.17
N TYR A 196 14.60 -30.93 10.98
CA TYR A 196 13.76 -29.75 10.83
C TYR A 196 13.77 -28.82 12.06
N HIS A 197 14.06 -29.31 13.28
CA HIS A 197 14.25 -28.43 14.44
C HIS A 197 15.55 -27.63 14.35
N ASN A 198 16.59 -28.22 13.76
CA ASN A 198 17.87 -27.54 13.57
C ASN A 198 17.80 -26.54 12.42
N ILE A 199 16.95 -26.76 11.40
CA ILE A 199 16.65 -25.74 10.36
C ILE A 199 16.04 -24.48 11.01
N TYR A 200 15.10 -24.63 11.94
CA TYR A 200 14.53 -23.47 12.66
C TYR A 200 15.61 -22.71 13.46
N LYS A 201 16.49 -23.43 14.17
CA LYS A 201 17.61 -22.82 14.91
C LYS A 201 18.55 -22.06 13.98
N ALA A 202 18.88 -22.63 12.83
CA ALA A 202 19.73 -22.00 11.83
C ALA A 202 19.12 -20.70 11.30
N VAL A 203 17.81 -20.70 10.99
CA VAL A 203 17.10 -19.47 10.60
C VAL A 203 17.14 -18.44 11.71
N LYS A 204 16.83 -18.83 12.94
CA LYS A 204 16.88 -17.91 14.10
C LYS A 204 18.27 -17.28 14.27
N GLN A 205 19.34 -18.06 14.12
CA GLN A 205 20.71 -17.56 14.19
C GLN A 205 21.03 -16.59 13.05
N LYS A 206 20.66 -16.93 11.81
CA LYS A 206 20.86 -16.06 10.65
C LYS A 206 20.15 -14.71 10.83
N LEU A 207 18.93 -14.73 11.33
CA LEU A 207 18.14 -13.52 11.59
C LEU A 207 18.73 -12.67 12.73
N ALA A 208 19.28 -13.29 13.77
CA ALA A 208 19.99 -12.57 14.84
C ALA A 208 21.23 -11.84 14.30
N MET A 209 22.07 -12.52 13.52
CA MET A 209 23.25 -11.91 12.88
C MET A 209 22.85 -10.76 11.94
N LEU A 210 21.76 -10.94 11.19
CA LEU A 210 21.25 -9.91 10.29
C LEU A 210 20.74 -8.69 11.07
N LYS A 211 20.10 -8.90 12.21
CA LYS A 211 19.67 -7.84 13.11
C LYS A 211 20.87 -7.06 13.67
N GLU A 212 21.89 -7.74 14.19
CA GLU A 212 23.13 -7.12 14.67
C GLU A 212 23.80 -6.28 13.57
N PHE A 213 23.87 -6.83 12.35
CA PHE A 213 24.39 -6.11 11.20
C PHE A 213 23.60 -4.82 10.91
N TRP A 214 22.27 -4.86 10.93
CA TRP A 214 21.46 -3.65 10.73
C TRP A 214 21.64 -2.63 11.85
N ASP A 215 21.75 -3.07 13.10
CA ASP A 215 21.94 -2.19 14.25
C ASP A 215 23.30 -1.46 14.17
N MET A 216 24.30 -2.04 13.49
CA MET A 216 25.61 -1.42 13.24
C MET A 216 25.67 -0.53 11.99
N THR A 217 24.89 -0.84 10.95
CA THR A 217 25.09 -0.25 9.61
C THR A 217 23.97 0.68 9.16
N MET A 218 22.80 0.61 9.79
CA MET A 218 21.65 1.43 9.42
C MET A 218 21.44 2.54 10.46
N PRO A 219 21.03 3.75 10.05
CA PRO A 219 20.64 4.78 10.99
C PRO A 219 19.53 4.23 11.90
N LYS A 220 19.67 4.47 13.22
CA LYS A 220 18.64 4.09 14.19
C LYS A 220 17.30 4.66 13.72
N LEU A 221 16.25 3.84 13.78
CA LEU A 221 14.88 4.30 13.53
C LEU A 221 14.67 5.53 14.42
N PRO A 222 14.17 6.65 13.88
CA PRO A 222 13.77 7.75 14.74
C PRO A 222 12.80 7.18 15.76
N GLU A 223 13.14 7.27 17.05
CA GLU A 223 12.18 7.03 18.13
C GLU A 223 10.96 7.87 17.80
N GLU A 224 9.81 7.22 17.68
CA GLU A 224 8.56 7.89 17.38
C GLU A 224 8.43 9.06 18.37
N VAL A 225 8.38 10.27 17.83
CA VAL A 225 8.07 11.44 18.63
C VAL A 225 6.63 11.22 19.07
N GLU A 226 6.44 10.77 20.32
CA GLU A 226 5.16 10.76 21.00
C GLU A 226 4.47 12.11 20.75
N ARG A 227 3.38 12.07 19.98
CA ARG A 227 2.38 13.14 19.84
C ARG A 227 1.00 12.54 19.65
#